data_AF-A0A5B2YPT3-F1
#
_entry.id   AF-A0A5B2YPT3-F1
#
_cell.length_a   1.000
_cell.length_b   1.000
_cell.length_c   1.000
_cell.angle_alpha   90.00
_cell.angle_beta   90.00
_cell.angle_gamma   90.00
#
_symmetry.space_group_name_H-M   'P 1'
#
loop_
_entity.id
_entity.type
_entity.pdbx_description
1 polymer ?
#
loop_
_entity_poly.entity_id
_entity_poly.type
_entity_poly.pdbx_seq_one_letter_code
_entity_poly.pdbx_strand_id
1 'polypeptide(L)'
;MNNEKQRHALISQLTENQREILFMYYKYRKKNILINDMYRHSEEWELIDFKVNENYRTSCNDNPLYCECGKELKYQYILRSKSKDTIIKLRIEHFKEHSGIPNRIAYQVRKNMFLLDDWLDDVLLNHDKLMNDSEYHRKVINMYKEWNTISELDVEEFNSNSSKPITSKNIELINDFKKYSMALPTNIEQKVFTLIDYFHKKKYLAYLEELERERRIQREKEQEALRKERELKRQQLLKESEALNIQKRKIMAKEKTDKMLIAECRVKITKLLDVQNVIDITTIYNECKIEIDELLKSHVNTKIVNDIVNSINRYTMYTVKFQNNKLFKAWTKRF
;
A
#
# COMPACT_ATOMS: atom_id res chain seq x y z
N MET A 1 -26.63 -34.10 19.89
CA MET A 1 -26.75 -34.26 21.36
C MET A 1 -25.77 -35.33 21.79
N ASN A 2 -24.72 -34.95 22.52
CA ASN A 2 -23.86 -35.94 23.19
C ASN A 2 -24.68 -36.63 24.29
N ASN A 3 -24.44 -37.93 24.51
CA ASN A 3 -25.00 -38.61 25.68
C ASN A 3 -24.34 -38.04 26.96
N GLU A 4 -25.06 -37.93 28.08
CA GLU A 4 -24.49 -37.44 29.34
C GLU A 4 -23.16 -38.14 29.68
N LYS A 5 -23.03 -39.45 29.38
CA LYS A 5 -21.78 -40.20 29.56
C LYS A 5 -20.60 -39.65 28.75
N GLN A 6 -20.81 -39.27 27.48
CA GLN A 6 -19.76 -38.70 26.63
C GLN A 6 -19.33 -37.32 27.14
N ARG A 7 -20.28 -36.50 27.59
CA ARG A 7 -19.98 -35.20 28.18
C ARG A 7 -19.08 -35.33 29.42
N HIS A 8 -19.39 -36.27 30.32
CA HIS A 8 -18.55 -36.53 31.50
C HIS A 8 -17.14 -37.01 31.12
N ALA A 9 -17.02 -37.86 30.09
CA ALA A 9 -15.71 -38.29 29.60
C ALA A 9 -14.88 -37.10 29.09
N LEU A 10 -15.47 -36.21 28.28
CA LEU A 10 -14.79 -35.02 27.77
C LEU A 10 -14.38 -34.05 28.90
N ILE A 11 -15.26 -33.83 29.89
CA ILE A 11 -14.94 -33.00 31.05
C ILE A 11 -13.79 -33.59 31.88
N SER A 12 -13.72 -34.92 31.98
CA SER A 12 -12.65 -35.60 32.74
C SER A 12 -11.26 -35.44 32.13
N GLN A 13 -11.18 -35.16 30.83
CA GLN A 13 -9.92 -34.91 30.12
C GLN A 13 -9.37 -33.49 30.33
N LEU A 14 -10.22 -32.55 30.78
CA LEU A 14 -9.80 -31.19 31.08
C LEU A 14 -8.91 -31.14 32.33
N THR A 15 -8.00 -30.17 32.38
CA THR A 15 -7.29 -29.81 33.62
C THR A 15 -8.23 -29.12 34.60
N GLU A 16 -7.84 -29.02 35.87
CA GLU A 16 -8.66 -28.35 36.91
C GLU A 16 -8.97 -26.90 36.53
N ASN A 17 -7.96 -26.14 36.15
CA ASN A 17 -8.13 -24.74 35.72
C ASN A 17 -9.06 -24.60 34.49
N GLN A 18 -8.99 -25.53 33.55
CA GLN A 18 -9.87 -25.54 32.37
C GLN A 18 -11.32 -25.86 32.75
N ARG A 19 -11.53 -26.79 33.67
CA ARG A 19 -12.87 -27.07 34.21
C ARG A 19 -13.44 -25.87 34.94
N GLU A 20 -12.65 -25.25 35.83
CA GLU A 20 -13.09 -24.09 36.61
C GLU A 20 -13.56 -22.94 35.71
N ILE A 21 -12.76 -22.57 34.71
CA ILE A 21 -13.11 -21.46 33.81
C ILE A 21 -14.31 -21.81 32.92
N LEU A 22 -14.38 -23.05 32.39
CA LEU A 22 -15.53 -23.50 31.60
C LEU A 22 -16.83 -23.43 32.41
N PHE A 23 -16.80 -23.96 33.64
CA PHE A 23 -17.96 -23.98 34.51
C PHE A 23 -18.32 -22.61 35.07
N MET A 24 -17.37 -21.70 35.22
CA MET A 24 -17.64 -20.30 35.54
C MET A 24 -18.55 -19.68 34.46
N TYR A 25 -18.17 -19.79 33.19
CA TYR A 25 -18.96 -19.27 32.07
C TYR A 25 -20.29 -20.01 31.90
N TYR A 26 -20.30 -21.34 32.06
CA TYR A 26 -21.54 -22.14 32.02
C TYR A 26 -22.52 -21.69 33.11
N LYS A 27 -22.07 -21.57 34.38
CA LYS A 27 -22.89 -21.12 35.52
C LYS A 27 -23.40 -19.69 35.30
N TYR A 28 -22.55 -18.78 34.83
CA TYR A 28 -22.95 -17.41 34.50
C TYR A 28 -24.01 -17.35 33.40
N ARG A 29 -23.81 -18.06 32.28
CA ARG A 29 -24.79 -18.12 31.18
C ARG A 29 -26.10 -18.75 31.64
N LYS A 30 -26.04 -19.82 32.42
CA LYS A 30 -27.19 -20.48 33.01
C LYS A 30 -28.01 -19.51 33.86
N LYS A 31 -27.37 -18.81 34.78
CA LYS A 31 -28.01 -17.80 35.63
C LYS A 31 -28.67 -16.70 34.80
N ASN A 32 -28.00 -16.17 33.79
CA ASN A 32 -28.55 -15.13 32.92
C ASN A 32 -29.76 -15.59 32.09
N ILE A 33 -29.69 -16.78 31.49
CA ILE A 33 -30.83 -17.37 30.75
C ILE A 33 -32.04 -17.45 31.67
N LEU A 34 -31.84 -18.00 32.86
CA LEU A 34 -32.92 -18.21 33.80
C LEU A 34 -33.53 -16.91 34.33
N ILE A 35 -32.71 -15.93 34.68
CA ILE A 35 -33.18 -14.62 35.13
C ILE A 35 -33.96 -13.94 34.00
N ASN A 36 -33.44 -13.95 32.76
CA ASN A 36 -34.09 -13.27 31.64
C ASN A 36 -35.43 -13.92 31.26
N ASP A 37 -35.51 -15.24 31.20
CA ASP A 37 -36.76 -15.94 30.86
C ASP A 37 -37.82 -15.72 31.94
N MET A 38 -37.42 -15.76 33.21
CA MET A 38 -38.33 -15.54 34.33
C MET A 38 -38.79 -14.09 34.40
N TYR A 39 -37.88 -13.12 34.26
CA TYR A 39 -38.21 -11.71 34.28
C TYR A 39 -39.16 -11.31 33.14
N ARG A 40 -38.95 -11.86 31.93
CA ARG A 40 -39.77 -11.52 30.75
C ARG A 40 -41.19 -12.09 30.79
N HIS A 41 -41.41 -13.17 31.53
CA HIS A 41 -42.65 -13.93 31.42
C HIS A 41 -43.42 -14.09 32.73
N SER A 42 -42.85 -13.66 33.86
CA SER A 42 -43.49 -13.71 35.17
C SER A 42 -43.58 -12.31 35.80
N GLU A 43 -44.82 -11.83 35.96
CA GLU A 43 -45.12 -10.56 36.63
C GLU A 43 -44.86 -10.68 38.14
N GLU A 44 -45.26 -11.79 38.76
CA GLU A 44 -45.23 -11.98 40.20
C GLU A 44 -43.94 -12.61 40.73
N TRP A 45 -43.35 -13.55 40.01
CA TRP A 45 -42.16 -14.26 40.49
C TRP A 45 -40.91 -13.81 39.76
N GLU A 46 -39.83 -13.66 40.52
CA GLU A 46 -38.48 -13.48 40.01
C GLU A 46 -37.60 -14.66 40.45
N LEU A 47 -36.69 -15.09 39.59
CA LEU A 47 -35.70 -16.08 39.98
C LEU A 47 -34.49 -15.38 40.60
N ILE A 48 -34.22 -15.68 41.86
CA ILE A 48 -33.12 -15.06 42.61
C ILE A 48 -31.88 -15.94 42.64
N ASP A 49 -32.04 -17.26 42.59
CA ASP A 49 -30.94 -18.21 42.67
C ASP A 49 -31.27 -19.55 42.00
N PHE A 50 -30.23 -20.29 41.64
CA PHE A 50 -30.31 -21.61 41.05
C PHE A 50 -29.18 -22.49 41.58
N LYS A 51 -29.56 -23.61 42.22
CA LYS A 51 -28.63 -24.55 42.83
C LYS A 51 -28.60 -25.88 42.09
N VAL A 52 -27.39 -26.44 41.98
CA VAL A 52 -27.15 -27.78 41.43
C VAL A 52 -26.61 -28.64 42.54
N ASN A 53 -27.23 -29.79 42.78
CA ASN A 53 -26.65 -30.85 43.60
C ASN A 53 -25.78 -31.73 42.69
N GLU A 54 -24.48 -31.50 42.72
CA GLU A 54 -23.49 -32.26 41.93
C GLU A 54 -23.41 -33.72 42.41
N ASN A 55 -23.75 -33.99 43.68
CA ASN A 55 -23.75 -35.31 44.33
C ASN A 55 -25.14 -35.97 44.34
N TYR A 56 -26.08 -35.51 43.51
CA TYR A 56 -27.44 -36.04 43.44
C TYR A 56 -27.45 -37.55 43.16
N ARG A 57 -28.10 -38.31 44.05
CA ARG A 57 -28.13 -39.79 44.03
C ARG A 57 -26.76 -40.47 44.07
N THR A 58 -25.77 -39.84 44.68
CA THR A 58 -24.49 -40.46 45.02
C THR A 58 -24.42 -40.77 46.52
N SER A 59 -23.47 -41.61 46.93
CA SER A 59 -23.25 -41.98 48.34
C SER A 59 -22.73 -40.84 49.21
N CYS A 60 -22.21 -39.75 48.61
CA CYS A 60 -21.58 -38.62 49.28
C CYS A 60 -22.41 -37.32 49.13
N ASN A 61 -23.72 -37.44 49.32
CA ASN A 61 -24.67 -36.34 49.13
C ASN A 61 -24.83 -35.49 50.41
N ASP A 62 -23.80 -34.72 50.74
CA ASP A 62 -23.76 -33.98 52.01
C ASP A 62 -24.74 -32.80 52.07
N ASN A 63 -25.23 -32.32 50.91
CA ASN A 63 -26.15 -31.18 50.80
C ASN A 63 -27.28 -31.45 49.78
N PRO A 64 -28.25 -32.32 50.11
CA PRO A 64 -29.38 -32.61 49.24
C PRO A 64 -30.26 -31.35 49.06
N LEU A 65 -30.75 -31.16 47.83
CA LEU A 65 -31.69 -30.09 47.51
C LEU A 65 -33.11 -30.66 47.47
N TYR A 66 -34.10 -29.89 47.93
CA TYR A 66 -35.49 -30.31 47.96
C TYR A 66 -36.43 -29.32 47.28
N CYS A 67 -37.50 -29.84 46.70
CA CYS A 67 -38.63 -29.04 46.24
C CYS A 67 -39.54 -28.66 47.43
N GLU A 68 -40.40 -27.66 47.26
CA GLU A 68 -41.46 -27.34 48.23
C GLU A 68 -42.35 -28.55 48.56
N CYS A 69 -42.52 -29.50 47.64
CA CYS A 69 -43.25 -30.74 47.89
C CYS A 69 -42.43 -31.84 48.59
N GLY A 70 -41.19 -31.56 49.02
CA GLY A 70 -40.31 -32.50 49.72
C GLY A 70 -39.53 -33.47 48.82
N LYS A 71 -39.71 -33.44 47.49
CA LYS A 71 -38.94 -34.29 46.56
C LYS A 71 -37.49 -33.82 46.46
N GLU A 72 -36.54 -34.75 46.54
CA GLU A 72 -35.12 -34.46 46.32
C GLU A 72 -34.85 -34.06 44.86
N LEU A 73 -34.00 -33.04 44.66
CA LEU A 73 -33.73 -32.40 43.39
C LEU A 73 -32.24 -32.44 43.05
N LYS A 74 -31.95 -32.70 41.77
CA LYS A 74 -30.65 -32.36 41.17
C LYS A 74 -30.52 -30.86 40.91
N TYR A 75 -31.63 -30.23 40.53
CA TYR A 75 -31.68 -28.82 40.12
C TYR A 75 -32.80 -28.11 40.90
N GLN A 76 -32.44 -27.11 41.70
CA GLN A 76 -33.36 -26.33 42.50
C GLN A 76 -33.39 -24.88 42.03
N TYR A 77 -34.59 -24.41 41.66
CA TYR A 77 -34.87 -23.03 41.28
C TYR A 77 -35.44 -22.31 42.49
N ILE A 78 -34.87 -21.16 42.83
CA ILE A 78 -35.26 -20.37 43.99
C ILE A 78 -35.94 -19.10 43.48
N LEU A 79 -37.26 -19.04 43.64
CA LEU A 79 -38.08 -17.92 43.19
C LEU A 79 -38.46 -17.04 44.39
N ARG A 80 -38.47 -15.73 44.19
CA ARG A 80 -39.01 -14.75 45.13
C ARG A 80 -40.27 -14.10 44.55
N SER A 81 -41.30 -14.00 45.37
CA SER A 81 -42.53 -13.28 45.05
C SER A 81 -42.26 -11.79 45.15
N LYS A 82 -42.57 -11.02 44.11
CA LYS A 82 -42.41 -9.57 44.10
C LYS A 82 -43.44 -8.88 44.99
N SER A 83 -44.64 -9.46 45.14
CA SER A 83 -45.71 -8.86 45.95
C SER A 83 -45.60 -9.19 47.44
N LYS A 84 -45.15 -10.40 47.81
CA LYS A 84 -45.12 -10.91 49.20
C LYS A 84 -43.72 -11.09 49.77
N ASP A 85 -42.68 -10.91 48.96
CA ASP A 85 -41.27 -11.17 49.31
C ASP A 85 -41.01 -12.61 49.81
N THR A 86 -41.91 -13.55 49.52
CA THR A 86 -41.79 -14.95 49.92
C THR A 86 -40.91 -15.72 48.95
N ILE A 87 -40.07 -16.61 49.46
CA ILE A 87 -39.19 -17.47 48.66
C ILE A 87 -39.77 -18.88 48.55
N ILE A 88 -39.77 -19.44 47.34
CA ILE A 88 -40.11 -20.84 47.08
C ILE A 88 -38.98 -21.54 46.31
N LYS A 89 -38.75 -22.81 46.64
CA LYS A 89 -37.68 -23.64 46.07
C LYS A 89 -38.26 -24.85 45.36
N LEU A 90 -38.08 -24.97 44.06
CA LEU A 90 -38.77 -26.00 43.29
C LEU A 90 -37.99 -26.47 42.07
N ARG A 91 -38.42 -27.58 41.46
CA ARG A 91 -37.96 -27.99 40.13
C ARG A 91 -38.74 -27.29 39.03
N ILE A 92 -38.17 -27.24 37.83
CA ILE A 92 -38.78 -26.59 36.66
C ILE A 92 -40.17 -27.16 36.32
N GLU A 93 -40.36 -28.47 36.50
CA GLU A 93 -41.64 -29.13 36.24
C GLU A 93 -42.76 -28.72 37.21
N HIS A 94 -42.41 -28.23 38.41
CA HIS A 94 -43.41 -27.82 39.41
C HIS A 94 -43.66 -26.29 39.41
N PHE A 95 -43.17 -25.57 38.41
CA PHE A 95 -43.40 -24.12 38.28
C PHE A 95 -44.90 -23.81 38.32
N LYS A 96 -45.70 -24.49 37.51
CA LYS A 96 -47.16 -24.28 37.50
C LYS A 96 -47.81 -24.62 38.84
N GLU A 97 -47.42 -25.72 39.46
CA GLU A 97 -48.05 -26.25 40.67
C GLU A 97 -47.81 -25.37 41.90
N HIS A 98 -46.59 -24.86 42.08
CA HIS A 98 -46.23 -24.10 43.29
C HIS A 98 -46.23 -22.59 43.10
N SER A 99 -46.16 -22.09 41.86
CA SER A 99 -46.04 -20.64 41.60
C SER A 99 -47.09 -20.10 40.61
N GLY A 100 -47.91 -20.97 40.00
CA GLY A 100 -48.87 -20.58 38.97
C GLY A 100 -48.23 -20.19 37.63
N ILE A 101 -46.90 -20.23 37.52
CA ILE A 101 -46.17 -19.92 36.29
C ILE A 101 -46.59 -20.90 35.18
N PRO A 102 -47.13 -20.41 34.05
CA PRO A 102 -47.61 -21.27 32.98
C PRO A 102 -46.52 -22.19 32.40
N ASN A 103 -46.91 -23.41 32.03
CA ASN A 103 -46.00 -24.41 31.44
C ASN A 103 -45.23 -23.91 30.20
N ARG A 104 -45.77 -22.92 29.45
CA ARG A 104 -45.05 -22.30 28.33
C ARG A 104 -43.71 -21.69 28.75
N ILE A 105 -43.63 -21.14 29.96
CA ILE A 105 -42.42 -20.50 30.51
C ILE A 105 -41.43 -21.59 30.94
N ALA A 106 -41.91 -22.62 31.63
CA ALA A 106 -41.09 -23.79 31.97
C ALA A 106 -40.51 -24.47 30.70
N TYR A 107 -41.31 -24.57 29.64
CA TYR A 107 -40.86 -25.07 28.34
C TYR A 107 -39.78 -24.17 27.72
N GLN A 108 -39.96 -22.85 27.77
CA GLN A 108 -39.00 -21.89 27.21
C GLN A 108 -37.67 -21.89 27.97
N VAL A 109 -37.72 -21.93 29.31
CA VAL A 109 -36.55 -22.12 30.16
C VAL A 109 -35.84 -23.44 29.80
N ARG A 110 -36.59 -24.53 29.63
CA ARG A 110 -36.02 -25.83 29.24
C ARG A 110 -35.37 -25.76 27.85
N LYS A 111 -35.99 -25.08 26.90
CA LYS A 111 -35.44 -24.86 25.55
C LYS A 111 -34.12 -24.09 25.61
N ASN A 112 -34.04 -23.02 26.39
CA ASN A 112 -32.82 -22.24 26.52
C ASN A 112 -31.72 -23.00 27.30
N MET A 113 -32.11 -23.88 28.23
CA MET A 113 -31.17 -24.84 28.84
C MET A 113 -30.59 -25.81 27.83
N PHE A 114 -31.38 -26.32 26.89
CA PHE A 114 -30.85 -27.15 25.81
C PHE A 114 -29.83 -26.40 24.95
N LEU A 115 -30.11 -25.13 24.60
CA LEU A 115 -29.15 -24.30 23.87
C LEU A 115 -27.85 -24.05 24.65
N LEU A 116 -27.92 -23.95 25.97
CA LEU A 116 -26.74 -23.82 26.82
C LEU A 116 -25.93 -25.13 26.86
N ASP A 117 -26.61 -26.27 26.91
CA ASP A 117 -25.98 -27.58 26.83
C ASP A 117 -25.33 -27.80 25.44
N ASP A 118 -25.96 -27.32 24.37
CA ASP A 118 -25.36 -27.31 23.02
C ASP A 118 -24.09 -26.45 22.98
N TRP A 119 -24.11 -25.28 23.64
CA TRP A 119 -22.92 -24.44 23.77
C TRP A 119 -21.79 -25.14 24.55
N LEU A 120 -22.12 -25.85 25.63
CA LEU A 120 -21.14 -26.63 26.39
C LEU A 120 -20.57 -27.77 25.55
N ASP A 121 -21.43 -28.52 24.86
CA ASP A 121 -21.03 -29.63 24.00
C ASP A 121 -20.14 -29.13 22.84
N ASP A 122 -20.44 -27.98 22.24
CA ASP A 122 -19.62 -27.35 21.21
C ASP A 122 -18.20 -27.03 21.72
N VAL A 123 -18.07 -26.40 22.89
CA VAL A 123 -16.76 -26.13 23.51
C VAL A 123 -15.99 -27.42 23.76
N LEU A 124 -16.63 -28.43 24.36
CA LEU A 124 -15.99 -29.70 24.68
C LEU A 124 -15.53 -30.46 23.44
N LEU A 125 -16.36 -30.50 22.39
CA LEU A 125 -16.01 -31.15 21.13
C LEU A 125 -14.87 -30.43 20.41
N ASN A 126 -14.85 -29.10 20.43
CA ASN A 126 -13.74 -28.34 19.86
C ASN A 126 -12.46 -28.52 20.68
N HIS A 127 -12.57 -28.65 22.00
CA HIS A 127 -11.40 -28.92 22.84
C HIS A 127 -10.85 -30.33 22.63
N ASP A 128 -11.71 -31.34 22.45
CA ASP A 128 -11.27 -32.68 22.07
C ASP A 128 -10.50 -32.66 20.73
N LYS A 129 -11.01 -31.94 19.73
CA LYS A 129 -10.29 -31.72 18.47
C LYS A 129 -8.96 -30.99 18.70
N LEU A 130 -8.92 -29.97 19.55
CA LEU A 130 -7.68 -29.23 19.87
C LEU A 130 -6.58 -30.13 20.44
N MET A 131 -6.96 -31.19 21.14
CA MET A 131 -6.02 -32.14 21.74
C MET A 131 -5.63 -33.26 20.77
N ASN A 132 -6.53 -33.68 19.89
CA ASN A 132 -6.37 -34.90 19.08
C ASN A 132 -6.05 -34.64 17.59
N ASP A 133 -6.33 -33.44 17.07
CA ASP A 133 -6.10 -33.05 15.68
C ASP A 133 -4.96 -32.01 15.60
N SER A 134 -3.83 -32.41 15.03
CA SER A 134 -2.63 -31.57 14.93
C SER A 134 -2.79 -30.37 13.99
N GLU A 135 -3.61 -30.48 12.95
CA GLU A 135 -3.89 -29.38 12.04
C GLU A 135 -4.77 -28.34 12.72
N TYR A 136 -5.85 -28.79 13.35
CA TYR A 136 -6.73 -27.93 14.13
C TYR A 136 -5.99 -27.29 15.31
N HIS A 137 -5.13 -28.04 15.99
CA HIS A 137 -4.26 -27.51 17.04
C HIS A 137 -3.41 -26.34 16.54
N ARG A 138 -2.69 -26.54 15.44
CA ARG A 138 -1.87 -25.47 14.83
C ARG A 138 -2.72 -24.26 14.46
N LYS A 139 -3.93 -24.48 13.93
CA LYS A 139 -4.87 -23.41 13.55
C LYS A 139 -5.28 -22.57 14.76
N VAL A 140 -5.68 -23.19 15.86
CA VAL A 140 -6.10 -22.51 17.10
C VAL A 140 -4.92 -21.79 17.77
N ILE A 141 -3.74 -22.41 17.82
CA ILE A 141 -2.54 -21.76 18.38
C ILE A 141 -2.16 -20.52 17.56
N ASN A 142 -2.21 -20.59 16.23
CA ASN A 142 -1.96 -19.44 15.37
C ASN A 142 -3.04 -18.35 15.55
N MET A 143 -4.31 -18.74 15.64
CA MET A 143 -5.40 -17.81 15.94
C MET A 143 -5.15 -17.01 17.23
N TYR A 144 -4.75 -17.68 18.31
CA TYR A 144 -4.44 -16.99 19.57
C TYR A 144 -3.18 -16.11 19.50
N LYS A 145 -2.19 -16.48 18.68
CA LYS A 145 -1.02 -15.63 18.42
C LYS A 145 -1.42 -14.35 17.68
N GLU A 146 -2.19 -14.46 16.61
CA GLU A 146 -2.71 -13.33 15.84
C GLU A 146 -3.61 -12.44 16.71
N TRP A 147 -4.48 -13.03 17.52
CA TRP A 147 -5.33 -12.30 18.48
C TRP A 147 -4.55 -11.38 19.43
N ASN A 148 -3.33 -11.76 19.83
CA ASN A 148 -2.49 -10.90 20.68
C ASN A 148 -1.95 -9.65 19.97
N THR A 149 -1.98 -9.64 18.64
CA THR A 149 -1.51 -8.52 17.82
C THR A 149 -2.62 -7.52 17.51
N ILE A 150 -3.87 -7.90 17.75
CA ILE A 150 -5.07 -7.10 17.50
C ILE A 150 -5.28 -6.12 18.66
N SER A 151 -5.39 -4.83 18.34
CA SER A 151 -5.67 -3.76 19.31
C SER A 151 -7.17 -3.59 19.58
N GLU A 152 -7.52 -2.79 20.59
CA GLU A 152 -8.93 -2.43 20.85
C GLU A 152 -9.53 -1.64 19.68
N LEU A 153 -8.75 -0.72 19.09
CA LEU A 153 -9.15 0.09 17.92
C LEU A 153 -9.45 -0.80 16.70
N ASP A 154 -8.66 -1.86 16.52
CA ASP A 154 -8.88 -2.86 15.48
C ASP A 154 -10.24 -3.55 15.66
N VAL A 155 -10.57 -3.95 16.89
CA VAL A 155 -11.89 -4.57 17.17
C VAL A 155 -13.04 -3.58 16.93
N GLU A 156 -12.88 -2.31 17.29
CA GLU A 156 -13.89 -1.26 17.06
C GLU A 156 -14.14 -1.01 15.57
N GLU A 157 -13.07 -0.92 14.79
CA GLU A 157 -13.15 -0.75 13.33
C GLU A 157 -13.83 -1.95 12.67
N PHE A 158 -13.45 -3.17 13.05
CA PHE A 158 -14.10 -4.38 12.55
C PHE A 158 -15.59 -4.40 12.91
N ASN A 159 -15.93 -4.08 14.16
CA ASN A 159 -17.31 -4.05 14.63
C ASN A 159 -18.16 -3.05 13.85
N SER A 160 -17.58 -1.92 13.44
CA SER A 160 -18.26 -0.90 12.63
C SER A 160 -18.55 -1.38 11.20
N ASN A 161 -17.79 -2.34 10.69
CA ASN A 161 -17.89 -2.87 9.33
C ASN A 161 -18.47 -4.29 9.26
N SER A 162 -18.86 -4.88 10.40
CA SER A 162 -19.26 -6.28 10.51
C SER A 162 -20.70 -6.43 10.97
N SER A 163 -21.45 -7.31 10.31
CA SER A 163 -22.79 -7.73 10.76
C SER A 163 -22.74 -8.63 11.99
N LYS A 164 -21.56 -9.12 12.39
CA LYS A 164 -21.35 -10.04 13.52
C LYS A 164 -20.28 -9.49 14.47
N PRO A 165 -20.60 -8.46 15.27
CA PRO A 165 -19.62 -7.82 16.13
C PRO A 165 -19.09 -8.74 17.24
N ILE A 166 -17.86 -8.47 17.66
CA ILE A 166 -17.22 -9.01 18.85
C ILE A 166 -17.52 -8.08 20.01
N THR A 167 -18.47 -8.47 20.86
CA THR A 167 -18.85 -7.73 22.07
C THR A 167 -17.78 -7.87 23.16
N SER A 168 -17.77 -6.98 24.16
CA SER A 168 -16.86 -7.05 25.31
C SER A 168 -16.90 -8.40 26.04
N LYS A 169 -18.10 -8.99 26.21
CA LYS A 169 -18.25 -10.35 26.78
C LYS A 169 -17.59 -11.46 25.95
N ASN A 170 -17.46 -11.26 24.64
CA ASN A 170 -16.72 -12.22 23.79
C ASN A 170 -15.22 -12.05 24.02
N ILE A 171 -14.73 -10.81 24.12
CA ILE A 171 -13.32 -10.49 24.38
C ILE A 171 -12.87 -11.10 25.72
N GLU A 172 -13.67 -10.92 26.78
CA GLU A 172 -13.44 -11.54 28.09
C GLU A 172 -13.30 -13.07 27.96
N LEU A 173 -14.28 -13.72 27.33
CA LEU A 173 -14.28 -15.17 27.10
C LEU A 173 -13.06 -15.62 26.30
N ILE A 174 -12.71 -14.91 25.22
CA ILE A 174 -11.55 -15.24 24.39
C ILE A 174 -10.27 -15.18 25.20
N ASN A 175 -10.08 -14.12 25.98
CA ASN A 175 -8.87 -13.93 26.78
C ASN A 175 -8.74 -14.97 27.91
N ASP A 176 -9.84 -15.30 28.58
CA ASP A 176 -9.87 -16.33 29.61
C ASP A 176 -9.59 -17.72 29.03
N PHE A 177 -10.23 -18.06 27.91
CA PHE A 177 -10.04 -19.37 27.27
C PHE A 177 -8.63 -19.51 26.71
N LYS A 178 -8.07 -18.43 26.14
CA LYS A 178 -6.67 -18.36 25.70
C LYS A 178 -5.70 -18.64 26.83
N LYS A 179 -5.93 -18.05 28.02
CA LYS A 179 -5.05 -18.20 29.20
C LYS A 179 -4.86 -19.66 29.61
N TYR A 180 -5.89 -20.49 29.42
CA TYR A 180 -5.87 -21.91 29.78
C TYR A 180 -5.82 -22.83 28.55
N SER A 181 -5.44 -22.31 27.38
CA SER A 181 -5.34 -23.05 26.11
C SER A 181 -6.60 -23.87 25.78
N MET A 182 -7.78 -23.30 26.06
CA MET A 182 -9.06 -23.93 25.72
C MET A 182 -9.50 -23.59 24.31
N ALA A 183 -10.31 -24.46 23.71
CA ALA A 183 -10.95 -24.18 22.44
C ALA A 183 -12.14 -23.23 22.64
N LEU A 184 -12.38 -22.34 21.69
CA LEU A 184 -13.53 -21.46 21.72
C LEU A 184 -14.79 -22.19 21.23
N PRO A 185 -15.99 -21.71 21.62
CA PRO A 185 -17.21 -22.10 20.94
C PRO A 185 -17.12 -21.71 19.45
N THR A 186 -17.66 -22.55 18.55
CA THR A 186 -17.59 -22.42 17.09
C THR A 186 -17.98 -21.02 16.62
N ASN A 187 -19.05 -20.44 17.19
CA ASN A 187 -19.54 -19.13 16.78
C ASN A 187 -18.59 -17.98 17.17
N ILE A 188 -17.82 -18.12 18.26
CA ILE A 188 -16.81 -17.14 18.68
C ILE A 188 -15.53 -17.34 17.89
N GLU A 189 -15.10 -18.59 17.71
CA GLU A 189 -13.96 -18.95 16.88
C GLU A 189 -14.08 -18.35 15.47
N GLN A 190 -15.24 -18.54 14.81
CA GLN A 190 -15.49 -17.99 13.48
C GLN A 190 -15.39 -16.45 13.45
N LYS A 191 -15.87 -15.76 14.50
CA LYS A 191 -15.74 -14.30 14.59
C LYS A 191 -14.28 -13.87 14.69
N VAL A 192 -13.49 -14.57 15.50
CA VAL A 192 -12.05 -14.29 15.65
C VAL A 192 -11.33 -14.50 14.33
N PHE A 193 -11.56 -15.61 13.62
CA PHE A 193 -10.98 -15.83 12.29
C PHE A 193 -11.39 -14.76 11.28
N THR A 194 -12.68 -14.40 11.25
CA THR A 194 -13.17 -13.37 10.31
C THR A 194 -12.50 -12.02 10.56
N LEU A 195 -12.29 -11.67 11.83
CA LEU A 195 -11.59 -10.45 12.22
C LEU A 195 -10.10 -10.51 11.83
N ILE A 196 -9.41 -11.63 12.10
CA ILE A 196 -8.01 -11.82 11.69
C ILE A 196 -7.87 -11.68 10.16
N ASP A 197 -8.75 -12.32 9.39
CA ASP A 197 -8.77 -12.23 7.92
C ASP A 197 -8.99 -10.79 7.44
N TYR A 198 -9.89 -10.05 8.10
CA TYR A 198 -10.12 -8.63 7.82
C TYR A 198 -8.84 -7.81 7.99
N PHE A 199 -8.08 -8.05 9.06
CA PHE A 199 -6.81 -7.36 9.31
C PHE A 199 -5.72 -7.72 8.31
N HIS A 200 -5.56 -9.01 7.97
CA HIS A 200 -4.61 -9.41 6.95
C HIS A 200 -4.93 -8.77 5.60
N LYS A 201 -6.21 -8.75 5.21
CA LYS A 201 -6.64 -8.12 3.96
C LYS A 201 -6.34 -6.63 3.96
N LYS A 202 -6.63 -5.92 5.06
CA LYS A 202 -6.33 -4.49 5.20
C LYS A 202 -4.83 -4.21 5.10
N LYS A 203 -4.00 -4.98 5.81
CA LYS A 203 -2.54 -4.85 5.76
C LYS A 203 -1.99 -5.10 4.36
N TYR A 204 -2.53 -6.09 3.65
CA TYR A 204 -2.15 -6.39 2.27
C TYR A 204 -2.51 -5.24 1.32
N LEU A 205 -3.70 -4.65 1.46
CA LEU A 205 -4.11 -3.50 0.66
C LEU A 205 -3.21 -2.28 0.91
N ALA A 206 -2.88 -1.99 2.18
CA ALA A 206 -1.96 -0.90 2.52
C ALA A 206 -0.56 -1.10 1.89
N TYR A 207 -0.05 -2.33 1.91
CA TYR A 207 1.21 -2.68 1.24
C TYR A 207 1.16 -2.44 -0.28
N LEU A 208 0.06 -2.82 -0.94
CA LEU A 208 -0.12 -2.58 -2.37
C LEU A 208 -0.16 -1.08 -2.69
N GLU A 209 -0.86 -0.28 -1.89
CA GLU A 209 -0.91 1.17 -2.05
C GLU A 209 0.47 1.82 -1.90
N GLU A 210 1.26 1.38 -0.92
CA GLU A 210 2.63 1.87 -0.71
C GLU A 210 3.52 1.54 -1.91
N LEU A 211 3.45 0.31 -2.40
CA LEU A 211 4.19 -0.14 -3.58
C LEU A 211 3.79 0.64 -4.85
N GLU A 212 2.51 1.00 -5.00
CA GLU A 212 2.07 1.88 -6.07
C GLU A 212 2.60 3.31 -5.94
N ARG A 213 2.64 3.86 -4.72
CA ARG A 213 3.20 5.19 -4.45
C ARG A 213 4.68 5.24 -4.82
N GLU A 214 5.47 4.25 -4.41
CA GLU A 214 6.88 4.15 -4.77
C GLU A 214 7.08 4.10 -6.29
N ARG A 215 6.27 3.31 -7.00
CA ARG A 215 6.29 3.24 -8.47
C ARG A 215 5.95 4.57 -9.13
N ARG A 216 5.05 5.38 -8.56
CA ARG A 216 4.72 6.72 -9.08
C ARG A 216 5.90 7.67 -8.92
N ILE A 217 6.50 7.72 -7.73
CA ILE A 217 7.68 8.54 -7.43
C ILE A 217 8.83 8.18 -8.36
N GLN A 218 9.05 6.88 -8.61
CA GLN A 218 10.10 6.42 -9.52
C GLN A 218 9.87 6.89 -10.96
N ARG A 219 8.64 6.78 -11.48
CA ARG A 219 8.29 7.29 -12.81
C ARG A 219 8.47 8.80 -12.93
N GLU A 220 8.13 9.55 -11.89
CA GLU A 220 8.33 11.01 -11.86
C GLU A 220 9.82 11.36 -11.93
N LYS A 221 10.67 10.67 -11.16
CA LYS A 221 12.14 10.84 -11.20
C LYS A 221 12.71 10.51 -12.58
N GLU A 222 12.26 9.42 -13.20
CA GLU A 222 12.69 9.02 -14.55
C GLU A 222 12.27 10.05 -15.61
N GLN A 223 11.04 10.58 -15.52
CA GLN A 223 10.57 11.64 -16.41
C GLN A 223 11.35 12.94 -16.22
N GLU A 224 11.67 13.30 -14.98
CA GLU A 224 12.48 14.49 -14.69
C GLU A 224 13.91 14.34 -15.21
N ALA A 225 14.53 13.17 -15.03
CA ALA A 225 15.85 12.87 -15.58
C ALA A 225 15.86 12.98 -17.12
N LEU A 226 14.84 12.40 -17.78
CA LEU A 226 14.69 12.50 -19.23
C LEU A 226 14.50 13.94 -19.71
N ARG A 227 13.76 14.78 -18.94
CA ARG A 227 13.61 16.21 -19.25
C ARG A 227 14.94 16.94 -19.14
N LYS A 228 15.71 16.71 -18.07
CA LYS A 228 17.04 17.31 -17.88
C LYS A 228 18.02 16.89 -18.97
N GLU A 229 18.01 15.61 -19.37
CA GLU A 229 18.85 15.12 -20.46
C GLU A 229 18.50 15.79 -21.81
N ARG A 230 17.20 15.89 -22.13
CA ARG A 230 16.74 16.58 -23.34
C ARG A 230 17.12 18.06 -23.34
N GLU A 231 17.01 18.72 -22.20
CA GLU A 231 17.40 20.13 -22.05
C GLU A 231 18.91 20.31 -22.24
N LEU A 232 19.73 19.46 -21.61
CA LEU A 232 21.18 19.47 -21.77
C LEU A 232 21.59 19.26 -23.23
N LYS A 233 20.98 18.29 -23.91
CA LYS A 233 21.22 18.02 -25.34
C LYS A 233 20.83 19.20 -26.21
N ARG A 234 19.71 19.88 -25.91
CA ARG A 234 19.29 21.10 -26.60
C ARG A 234 20.28 22.24 -26.40
N GLN A 235 20.77 22.43 -25.18
CA GLN A 235 21.79 23.45 -24.88
C GLN A 235 23.12 23.17 -25.60
N GLN A 236 23.55 21.90 -25.68
CA GLN A 236 24.73 21.51 -26.44
C GLN A 236 24.57 21.82 -27.94
N LEU A 237 23.46 21.41 -28.55
CA LEU A 237 23.17 21.70 -29.96
C LEU A 237 23.13 23.20 -30.26
N LEU A 238 22.57 24.01 -29.36
CA LEU A 238 22.57 25.47 -29.48
C LEU A 238 24.01 26.02 -29.49
N LYS A 239 24.85 25.62 -28.54
CA LYS A 239 26.26 26.04 -28.46
C LYS A 239 27.06 25.63 -29.70
N GLU A 240 26.87 24.41 -30.19
CA GLU A 240 27.50 23.93 -31.43
C GLU A 240 27.06 24.75 -32.64
N SER A 241 25.77 25.05 -32.75
CA SER A 241 25.24 25.88 -33.83
C SER A 241 25.78 27.31 -33.80
N GLU A 242 25.91 27.89 -32.60
CA GLU A 242 26.48 29.23 -32.40
C GLU A 242 27.96 29.25 -32.77
N ALA A 243 28.73 28.26 -32.34
CA ALA A 243 30.14 28.12 -32.69
C ALA A 243 30.34 28.02 -34.22
N LEU A 244 29.53 27.19 -34.89
CA LEU A 244 29.54 27.06 -36.35
C LEU A 244 29.20 28.39 -37.03
N ASN A 245 28.19 29.11 -36.54
CA ASN A 245 27.77 30.40 -37.08
C ASN A 245 28.86 31.47 -36.89
N ILE A 246 29.54 31.48 -35.74
CA ILE A 246 30.68 32.38 -35.48
C ILE A 246 31.82 32.08 -36.47
N GLN A 247 32.14 30.80 -36.69
CA GLN A 247 33.19 30.41 -37.64
C GLN A 247 32.83 30.83 -39.07
N LYS A 248 31.59 30.60 -39.51
CA LYS A 248 31.10 31.07 -40.80
C LYS A 248 31.20 32.59 -40.95
N ARG A 249 30.81 33.36 -39.91
CA ARG A 249 30.93 34.83 -39.91
C ARG A 249 32.38 35.28 -40.03
N LYS A 250 33.33 34.62 -39.35
CA LYS A 250 34.77 34.92 -39.46
C LYS A 250 35.30 34.66 -40.88
N ILE A 251 34.91 33.54 -41.49
CA ILE A 251 35.29 33.20 -42.87
C ILE A 251 34.73 34.26 -43.84
N MET A 252 33.43 34.55 -43.77
CA MET A 252 32.80 35.56 -44.64
C MET A 252 33.41 36.96 -44.46
N ALA A 253 33.74 37.35 -43.23
CA ALA A 253 34.41 38.63 -42.97
C ALA A 253 35.79 38.68 -43.61
N LYS A 254 36.58 37.60 -43.47
CA LYS A 254 37.90 37.49 -44.09
C LYS A 254 37.82 37.54 -45.61
N GLU A 255 36.92 36.77 -46.22
CA GLU A 255 36.69 36.80 -47.67
C GLU A 255 36.28 38.19 -48.17
N LYS A 256 35.49 38.94 -47.37
CA LYS A 256 35.13 40.32 -47.69
C LYS A 256 36.35 41.24 -47.66
N THR A 257 37.20 41.13 -46.64
CA THR A 257 38.44 41.90 -46.52
C THR A 257 39.39 41.60 -47.69
N ASP A 258 39.60 40.32 -48.01
CA ASP A 258 40.47 39.91 -49.12
C ASP A 258 39.98 40.50 -50.46
N LYS A 259 38.66 40.47 -50.71
CA LYS A 259 38.06 41.10 -51.89
C LYS A 259 38.28 42.61 -51.94
N MET A 260 38.25 43.30 -50.80
CA MET A 260 38.54 44.73 -50.72
C MET A 260 40.01 45.03 -51.06
N LEU A 261 40.95 44.29 -50.46
CA LEU A 261 42.39 44.42 -50.75
C LEU A 261 42.69 44.16 -52.23
N ILE A 262 42.10 43.10 -52.81
CA ILE A 262 42.22 42.81 -54.25
C ILE A 262 41.66 43.95 -55.11
N ALA A 263 40.55 44.59 -54.69
CA ALA A 263 39.98 45.72 -55.40
C ALA A 263 40.87 46.97 -55.33
N GLU A 264 41.54 47.21 -54.20
CA GLU A 264 42.52 48.29 -54.04
C GLU A 264 43.75 48.07 -54.93
N CYS A 265 44.32 46.85 -54.91
CA CYS A 265 45.38 46.44 -55.83
C CYS A 265 44.98 46.68 -57.29
N ARG A 266 43.77 46.25 -57.67
CA ARG A 266 43.23 46.46 -59.01
C ARG A 266 43.23 47.94 -59.38
N VAL A 267 42.72 48.82 -58.51
CA VAL A 267 42.66 50.26 -58.81
C VAL A 267 44.05 50.85 -59.01
N LYS A 268 45.00 50.53 -58.12
CA LYS A 268 46.40 51.00 -58.23
C LYS A 268 47.07 50.50 -59.50
N ILE A 269 46.97 49.20 -59.79
CA ILE A 269 47.57 48.59 -60.98
C ILE A 269 46.91 49.12 -62.27
N THR A 270 45.60 49.36 -62.27
CA THR A 270 44.88 49.93 -63.41
C THR A 270 45.43 51.32 -63.78
N LYS A 271 45.69 52.18 -62.79
CA LYS A 271 46.31 53.50 -63.03
C LYS A 271 47.69 53.40 -63.69
N LEU A 272 48.50 52.43 -63.28
CA LEU A 272 49.80 52.18 -63.91
C LEU A 272 49.62 51.70 -65.36
N LEU A 273 48.62 50.85 -65.59
CA LEU A 273 48.28 50.29 -66.90
C LEU A 273 47.68 51.34 -67.87
N ASP A 274 47.19 52.46 -67.37
CA ASP A 274 46.76 53.60 -68.22
C ASP A 274 47.95 54.29 -68.88
N VAL A 275 49.12 54.24 -68.25
CA VAL A 275 50.35 54.88 -68.74
C VAL A 275 51.28 53.87 -69.44
N GLN A 276 51.23 52.59 -69.05
CA GLN A 276 52.17 51.57 -69.50
C GLN A 276 51.46 50.27 -69.92
N ASN A 277 51.91 49.63 -71.01
CA ASN A 277 51.32 48.38 -71.50
C ASN A 277 51.93 47.12 -70.87
N VAL A 278 53.08 47.23 -70.21
CA VAL A 278 53.77 46.12 -69.52
C VAL A 278 54.29 46.62 -68.18
N ILE A 279 53.97 45.91 -67.09
CA ILE A 279 54.41 46.25 -65.73
C ILE A 279 55.15 45.05 -65.12
N ASP A 280 56.30 45.30 -64.50
CA ASP A 280 57.06 44.27 -63.79
C ASP A 280 56.48 43.96 -62.39
N ILE A 281 56.62 42.72 -61.93
CA ILE A 281 56.13 42.28 -60.62
C ILE A 281 56.71 43.11 -59.47
N THR A 282 57.96 43.56 -59.59
CA THR A 282 58.61 44.41 -58.57
C THR A 282 57.89 45.75 -58.43
N THR A 283 57.44 46.33 -59.54
CA THR A 283 56.68 47.58 -59.57
C THR A 283 55.26 47.38 -59.02
N ILE A 284 54.61 46.27 -59.39
CA ILE A 284 53.28 45.88 -58.86
C ILE A 284 53.34 45.71 -57.34
N TYR A 285 54.37 45.01 -56.85
CA TYR A 285 54.57 44.76 -55.43
C TYR A 285 54.84 46.06 -54.67
N ASN A 286 55.68 46.96 -55.19
CA ASN A 286 55.98 48.21 -54.50
C ASN A 286 54.75 49.12 -54.35
N GLU A 287 53.90 49.20 -55.38
CA GLU A 287 52.69 50.04 -55.37
C GLU A 287 51.56 49.47 -54.50
N CYS A 288 51.45 48.15 -54.46
CA CYS A 288 50.43 47.43 -53.70
C CYS A 288 51.00 46.73 -52.46
N LYS A 289 52.12 47.22 -51.93
CA LYS A 289 52.92 46.50 -50.91
C LYS A 289 52.09 46.14 -49.68
N ILE A 290 51.35 47.13 -49.16
CA ILE A 290 50.55 46.98 -47.94
C ILE A 290 49.45 45.93 -48.16
N GLU A 291 48.74 46.02 -49.29
CA GLU A 291 47.63 45.12 -49.60
C GLU A 291 48.10 43.70 -49.91
N ILE A 292 49.22 43.57 -50.64
CA ILE A 292 49.81 42.26 -50.99
C ILE A 292 50.41 41.60 -49.75
N ASP A 293 51.13 42.33 -48.90
CA ASP A 293 51.69 41.78 -47.66
C ASP A 293 50.58 41.26 -46.73
N GLU A 294 49.44 41.95 -46.67
CA GLU A 294 48.28 41.50 -45.89
C GLU A 294 47.62 40.25 -46.49
N LEU A 295 47.49 40.16 -47.82
CA LEU A 295 46.97 38.96 -48.50
C LEU A 295 47.92 37.75 -48.35
N LEU A 296 49.24 37.98 -48.40
CA LEU A 296 50.28 36.96 -48.27
C LEU A 296 50.31 36.29 -46.89
N LYS A 297 49.82 36.97 -45.85
CA LYS A 297 49.64 36.35 -44.52
C LYS A 297 48.68 35.16 -44.54
N SER A 298 47.82 35.05 -45.55
CA SER A 298 46.74 34.07 -45.57
C SER A 298 46.55 33.29 -46.88
N HIS A 299 47.28 33.66 -47.93
CA HIS A 299 47.14 33.10 -49.27
C HIS A 299 48.51 32.85 -49.90
N VAL A 300 48.59 31.81 -50.74
CA VAL A 300 49.80 31.51 -51.52
C VAL A 300 49.90 32.48 -52.71
N ASN A 301 51.13 32.89 -53.06
CA ASN A 301 51.43 33.89 -54.10
C ASN A 301 50.66 33.67 -55.41
N THR A 302 50.60 32.43 -55.89
CA THR A 302 49.93 32.07 -57.16
C THR A 302 48.44 32.39 -57.16
N LYS A 303 47.77 32.20 -56.01
CA LYS A 303 46.35 32.53 -55.87
C LYS A 303 46.13 34.04 -55.85
N ILE A 304 46.95 34.79 -55.12
CA ILE A 304 46.85 36.26 -55.05
C ILE A 304 47.01 36.88 -56.45
N VAL A 305 48.03 36.45 -57.20
CA VAL A 305 48.28 36.93 -58.57
C VAL A 305 47.08 36.62 -59.46
N ASN A 306 46.55 35.39 -59.41
CA ASN A 306 45.38 35.00 -60.20
C ASN A 306 44.14 35.83 -59.82
N ASP A 307 43.90 36.08 -58.53
CA ASP A 307 42.73 36.83 -58.06
C ASP A 307 42.82 38.32 -58.48
N ILE A 308 44.00 38.92 -58.42
CA ILE A 308 44.24 40.29 -58.90
C ILE A 308 44.06 40.38 -60.42
N VAL A 309 44.66 39.46 -61.19
CA VAL A 309 44.52 39.39 -62.65
C VAL A 309 43.06 39.21 -63.06
N ASN A 310 42.35 38.27 -62.41
CA ASN A 310 40.93 38.03 -62.64
C ASN A 310 40.06 39.25 -62.28
N SER A 311 40.40 39.94 -61.19
CA SER A 311 39.72 41.19 -60.80
C SER A 311 39.92 42.29 -61.84
N ILE A 312 41.15 42.52 -62.31
CA ILE A 312 41.42 43.48 -63.39
C ILE A 312 40.62 43.09 -64.64
N ASN A 313 40.75 41.84 -65.10
CA ASN A 313 40.05 41.33 -66.27
C ASN A 313 38.52 41.42 -66.17
N ARG A 314 37.94 41.31 -64.98
CA ARG A 314 36.49 41.41 -64.79
C ARG A 314 36.01 42.86 -64.89
N TYR A 315 36.76 43.82 -64.35
CA TYR A 315 36.29 45.20 -64.17
C TYR A 315 36.92 46.23 -65.12
N THR A 316 37.80 45.83 -66.05
CA THR A 316 38.35 46.70 -67.10
C THR A 316 37.93 46.29 -68.51
N MET A 317 38.10 47.20 -69.48
CA MET A 317 37.77 47.02 -70.90
C MET A 317 38.87 46.28 -71.70
N TYR A 318 39.96 45.93 -71.05
CA TYR A 318 41.10 45.25 -71.65
C TYR A 318 41.39 43.97 -70.86
N THR A 319 42.17 43.08 -71.44
CA THR A 319 42.62 41.87 -70.75
C THR A 319 44.07 42.02 -70.32
N VAL A 320 44.42 41.43 -69.20
CA VAL A 320 45.78 41.35 -68.69
C VAL A 320 46.16 39.89 -68.49
N LYS A 321 47.41 39.57 -68.80
CA LYS A 321 48.02 38.25 -68.57
C LYS A 321 49.29 38.42 -67.78
N PHE A 322 49.48 37.57 -66.77
CA PHE A 322 50.70 37.54 -65.98
C PHE A 322 51.58 36.38 -66.44
N GLN A 323 52.77 36.68 -66.98
CA GLN A 323 53.74 35.70 -67.47
C GLN A 323 55.16 36.22 -67.23
N ASN A 324 56.09 35.32 -66.92
CA ASN A 324 57.52 35.67 -66.74
C ASN A 324 57.73 36.87 -65.81
N ASN A 325 57.03 36.89 -64.66
CA ASN A 325 57.06 37.96 -63.67
C ASN A 325 56.60 39.34 -64.17
N LYS A 326 55.88 39.41 -65.29
CA LYS A 326 55.36 40.65 -65.86
C LYS A 326 53.87 40.56 -66.15
N LEU A 327 53.18 41.68 -66.00
CA LEU A 327 51.78 41.87 -66.34
C LEU A 327 51.69 42.57 -67.70
N PHE A 328 51.07 41.91 -68.67
CA PHE A 328 50.91 42.41 -70.04
C PHE A 328 49.48 42.85 -70.28
N LYS A 329 49.27 44.09 -70.74
CA LYS A 329 47.99 44.63 -71.20
C LYS A 329 47.74 44.25 -72.65
N ALA A 330 46.58 43.65 -72.93
CA ALA A 330 46.10 43.31 -74.26
C ALA A 330 44.72 43.95 -74.51
N TRP A 331 44.58 44.68 -75.61
CA TRP A 331 43.33 45.33 -76.00
C TRP A 331 42.38 44.36 -76.70
N THR A 332 41.66 43.56 -75.92
CA THR A 332 40.58 42.73 -76.46
C THR A 332 39.48 42.46 -75.43
N LYS A 333 38.53 43.39 -75.35
CA LYS A 333 37.11 43.06 -75.20
C LYS A 333 36.37 43.80 -76.30
N ARG A 334 36.03 43.10 -77.39
CA ARG A 334 34.92 43.53 -78.24
C ARG A 334 33.65 43.18 -77.46
N PHE A 335 32.72 44.13 -77.39
CA PHE A 335 31.36 43.87 -76.90
C PHE A 335 30.71 42.73 -77.68
#